data_AF-A0A8W8K0W2-F1
#
_entry.id   AF-A0A8W8K0W2-F1
#
_cell.length_a   1.000
_cell.length_b   1.000
_cell.length_c   1.000
_cell.angle_alpha   90.00
_cell.angle_beta   90.00
_cell.angle_gamma   90.00
#
_symmetry.space_group_name_H-M   'P 1'
#
loop_
_entity.id
_entity.type
_entity.pdbx_description
1 polymer ?
#
loop_
_entity_poly.entity_id
_entity_poly.type
_entity_poly.pdbx_seq_one_letter_code
_entity_poly.pdbx_strand_id
1 'polypeptide(L)'
;MELLEENLEKIMCHPDVKENPVQIISIAGAFRKGKSFIMGFFLKYLVAQQQDCEWLNENDKIEGFHWRGGSDRVTSGIHIWSKPLVYEKESGKKVAVLLMDTQGIFDNEATFEDCTCIFALSNLISSVQV
;
A
#
# COMPACT_ATOMS: atom_id res chain seq x y z
N MET A 1 14.97 -5.91 10.85
CA MET A 1 13.74 -6.10 10.07
C MET A 1 13.45 -7.60 10.01
N GLU A 2 12.19 -8.00 10.19
CA GLU A 2 11.76 -9.39 10.12
C GLU A 2 10.63 -9.49 9.08
N LEU A 3 10.68 -10.52 8.24
CA LEU A 3 9.63 -10.79 7.27
C LEU A 3 8.59 -11.73 7.91
N LEU A 4 7.33 -11.30 7.91
CA LEU A 4 6.22 -12.16 8.34
C LEU A 4 5.78 -13.04 7.15
N GLU A 5 6.54 -14.11 6.87
CA GLU A 5 6.35 -14.97 5.70
C GLU A 5 4.91 -15.52 5.60
N GLU A 6 4.33 -16.02 6.69
CA GLU A 6 2.96 -16.55 6.70
C GLU A 6 1.91 -15.53 6.27
N ASN A 7 2.11 -14.24 6.58
CA ASN A 7 1.18 -13.18 6.19
C ASN A 7 1.38 -12.81 4.73
N LEU A 8 2.63 -12.79 4.26
CA LEU A 8 2.93 -12.52 2.86
C LEU A 8 2.42 -13.64 1.96
N GLU A 9 2.62 -14.90 2.34
CA GLU A 9 2.13 -16.06 1.60
C GLU A 9 0.61 -16.03 1.42
N LYS A 10 -0.16 -15.63 2.44
CA LYS A 10 -1.62 -15.48 2.32
C LYS A 10 -2.02 -14.51 1.20
N ILE A 11 -1.26 -13.43 1.01
CA ILE A 11 -1.50 -12.44 -0.05
C ILE A 11 -1.01 -12.98 -1.40
N MET A 12 0.23 -13.47 -1.44
CA MET A 12 0.90 -13.86 -2.69
C MET A 12 0.36 -15.16 -3.29
N CYS A 13 -0.15 -16.07 -2.46
CA CYS A 13 -0.79 -17.32 -2.90
C CYS A 13 -2.29 -17.15 -3.17
N HIS A 14 -2.88 -15.96 -2.97
CA HIS A 14 -4.26 -15.71 -3.37
C HIS A 14 -4.38 -15.92 -4.89
N PRO A 15 -5.41 -16.64 -5.41
CA PRO A 15 -5.52 -16.97 -6.83
C PRO A 15 -5.42 -15.76 -7.75
N ASP A 16 -6.06 -14.65 -7.35
CA ASP A 16 -6.00 -13.39 -8.10
C ASP A 16 -4.59 -12.80 -8.23
N VAL A 17 -3.69 -13.08 -7.28
CA VAL A 17 -2.30 -12.60 -7.31
C VAL A 17 -1.41 -13.62 -8.00
N LYS A 18 -1.51 -14.89 -7.62
CA LYS A 18 -0.64 -15.97 -8.11
C LYS A 18 -0.77 -16.21 -9.62
N GLU A 19 -1.99 -16.08 -10.15
CA GLU A 19 -2.29 -16.41 -11.55
C GLU A 19 -2.22 -15.19 -12.49
N ASN A 20 -1.96 -13.99 -11.95
CA ASN A 20 -1.97 -12.75 -12.74
C ASN A 20 -0.70 -11.92 -12.53
N PRO A 21 -0.30 -11.08 -13.50
CA PRO A 21 0.70 -10.05 -13.27
C PRO A 21 0.32 -9.16 -12.09
N VAL A 22 1.32 -8.78 -11.29
CA VAL A 22 1.14 -7.96 -10.08
C VAL A 22 1.69 -6.56 -10.31
N GLN A 23 0.89 -5.55 -9.96
CA GLN A 23 1.31 -4.16 -9.87
C GLN A 23 1.35 -3.74 -8.40
N ILE A 24 2.52 -3.33 -7.92
CA ILE A 24 2.69 -2.85 -6.55
C ILE A 24 2.83 -1.34 -6.59
N ILE A 25 1.91 -0.63 -5.92
CA ILE A 25 1.92 0.83 -5.75
C ILE A 25 2.40 1.12 -4.33
N SER A 26 3.52 1.82 -4.23
CA SER A 26 4.18 2.18 -2.97
C SER A 26 4.10 3.67 -2.73
N ILE A 27 3.98 4.08 -1.46
CA ILE A 27 4.27 5.46 -1.05
C ILE A 27 5.37 5.42 0.00
N ALA A 28 6.47 6.14 -0.24
CA ALA A 28 7.58 6.26 0.69
C ALA A 28 8.01 7.72 0.85
N GLY A 29 8.60 8.05 1.99
CA GLY A 29 9.03 9.41 2.27
C GLY A 29 8.91 9.78 3.74
N ALA A 30 9.15 11.06 4.02
CA ALA A 30 9.30 11.57 5.38
C ALA A 30 8.13 11.21 6.32
N PHE A 31 8.48 11.05 7.60
CA PHE A 31 7.53 10.83 8.68
C PHE A 31 6.49 11.96 8.80
N ARG A 32 5.24 11.60 9.12
CA ARG A 32 4.07 12.51 9.30
C ARG A 32 3.71 13.39 8.10
N LYS A 33 3.93 12.93 6.87
CA LYS A 33 3.54 13.64 5.64
C LYS A 33 2.26 13.12 4.96
N GLY A 34 1.44 12.31 5.66
CA GLY A 34 0.13 11.89 5.16
C GLY A 34 0.14 10.71 4.16
N LYS A 35 1.19 9.89 4.14
CA LYS A 35 1.30 8.72 3.23
C LYS A 35 0.10 7.77 3.32
N SER A 36 -0.18 7.26 4.52
CA SER A 36 -1.30 6.34 4.78
C SER A 36 -2.67 6.99 4.50
N PHE A 37 -2.77 8.32 4.67
CA PHE A 37 -3.98 9.07 4.34
C PHE A 37 -4.23 9.08 2.82
N ILE A 38 -3.21 9.39 2.01
CA ILE A 38 -3.30 9.31 0.54
C ILE A 38 -3.56 7.88 0.08
N MET A 39 -2.90 6.88 0.69
CA MET A 39 -3.13 5.47 0.36
C MET A 39 -4.59 5.04 0.59
N GLY A 40 -5.26 5.61 1.60
CA GLY A 40 -6.70 5.41 1.82
C GLY A 40 -7.57 5.92 0.66
N PHE A 41 -7.20 7.03 0.02
CA PHE A 41 -7.88 7.49 -1.21
C PHE A 41 -7.64 6.55 -2.38
N PHE A 42 -6.42 6.05 -2.56
CA PHE A 42 -6.13 5.08 -3.62
C PHE A 42 -6.96 3.81 -3.44
N LEU A 43 -7.05 3.30 -2.21
CA LEU A 43 -7.90 2.16 -1.89
C LEU A 43 -9.36 2.43 -2.21
N LYS A 44 -9.92 3.57 -1.77
CA LYS A 44 -11.31 3.94 -2.05
C LYS A 44 -11.58 4.03 -3.55
N TYR A 45 -10.70 4.71 -4.29
CA TYR A 45 -10.79 4.84 -5.75
C TYR A 45 -10.80 3.47 -6.44
N LEU A 46 -9.81 2.61 -6.14
CA LEU A 46 -9.70 1.30 -6.77
C LEU A 46 -10.90 0.39 -6.46
N VAL A 47 -11.44 0.46 -5.24
CA VAL A 47 -12.65 -0.29 -4.87
C VAL A 47 -13.88 0.23 -5.62
N ALA A 48 -14.04 1.55 -5.74
CA ALA A 48 -15.15 2.15 -6.48
C ALA A 48 -15.09 1.81 -7.97
N GLN A 49 -13.90 1.77 -8.56
CA GLN A 49 -13.71 1.33 -9.96
C GLN A 49 -14.17 -0.12 -10.18
N GLN A 50 -13.99 -1.02 -9.21
CA GLN A 50 -14.50 -2.40 -9.31
C GLN A 50 -16.03 -2.49 -9.19
N GLN A 51 -16.64 -1.52 -8.52
CA GLN A 51 -18.09 -1.49 -8.27
C GLN A 51 -18.85 -0.63 -9.28
N ASP A 52 -18.15 0.00 -10.23
CA ASP A 52 -18.69 0.95 -11.20
C ASP A 52 -19.57 2.03 -10.54
N CYS A 53 -19.04 2.65 -9.48
CA CYS A 53 -19.76 3.64 -8.69
C CYS A 53 -18.95 4.93 -8.48
N GLU A 54 -19.64 5.98 -8.03
CA GLU A 54 -19.01 7.25 -7.67
C GLU A 54 -17.98 7.03 -6.54
N TRP A 55 -16.76 7.52 -6.74
CA TRP A 55 -15.63 7.15 -5.89
C TRP A 55 -15.36 8.09 -4.71
N LEU A 56 -15.83 9.35 -4.74
CA LEU A 56 -15.58 10.33 -3.70
C LEU A 56 -16.65 11.42 -3.64
N ASN A 57 -17.24 11.58 -2.46
CA ASN A 57 -18.31 12.51 -2.16
C ASN A 57 -17.95 13.36 -0.92
N GLU A 58 -18.60 14.51 -0.70
CA GLU A 58 -18.25 15.45 0.37
C GLU A 58 -18.35 14.87 1.80
N ASN A 59 -19.19 13.87 2.00
CA ASN A 59 -19.44 13.25 3.30
C ASN A 59 -18.60 11.99 3.55
N ASP A 60 -17.68 11.66 2.63
CA ASP A 60 -16.92 10.42 2.72
C ASP A 60 -15.86 10.44 3.82
N LYS A 61 -15.74 9.30 4.49
CA LYS A 61 -14.63 9.01 5.41
C LYS A 61 -13.60 8.12 4.72
N ILE A 62 -12.34 8.41 4.94
CA ILE A 62 -11.21 7.64 4.39
C ILE A 62 -10.82 6.56 5.39
N GLU A 63 -11.16 5.31 5.05
CA GLU A 63 -10.93 4.13 5.85
C GLU A 63 -9.88 3.20 5.20
N GLY A 64 -9.52 2.12 5.90
CA GLY A 64 -8.57 1.11 5.43
C GLY A 64 -7.22 1.22 6.13
N PHE A 65 -6.28 1.97 5.55
CA PHE A 65 -4.98 2.18 6.17
C PHE A 65 -5.12 2.95 7.48
N HIS A 66 -4.49 2.49 8.55
CA HIS A 66 -4.55 3.20 9.82
C HIS A 66 -3.77 4.52 9.72
N TRP A 67 -4.45 5.63 9.94
CA TRP A 67 -3.86 6.96 9.98
C TRP A 67 -4.48 7.77 11.13
N ARG A 68 -3.70 8.69 11.71
CA ARG A 68 -4.18 9.62 12.75
C ARG A 68 -3.41 10.94 12.70
N GLY A 69 -4.05 12.03 13.10
CA GLY A 69 -3.35 13.28 13.50
C GLY A 69 -2.47 13.07 14.74
N GLY A 70 -1.53 13.98 15.02
CA GLY A 70 -0.60 13.89 16.16
C GLY A 70 0.89 13.79 15.78
N SER A 71 1.77 13.64 16.77
CA SER A 71 3.23 13.45 16.59
C SER A 71 3.66 11.99 16.52
N ASP A 72 2.84 11.11 17.10
CA ASP A 72 3.23 9.73 17.34
C ASP A 72 3.16 8.88 16.07
N ARG A 73 4.01 7.85 16.07
CA ARG A 73 4.13 6.90 14.98
C ARG A 73 2.87 6.07 14.82
N VAL A 74 2.66 5.61 13.58
CA VAL A 74 1.48 4.84 13.18
C VAL A 74 1.90 3.62 12.37
N THR A 75 2.72 3.80 11.33
CA THR A 75 3.25 2.71 10.49
C THR A 75 4.69 2.37 10.87
N SER A 76 4.98 1.08 11.05
CA SER A 76 6.32 0.52 11.31
C SER A 76 6.63 -0.56 10.28
N GLY A 77 7.80 -0.48 9.62
CA GLY A 77 8.16 -1.39 8.54
C GLY A 77 7.39 -1.15 7.23
N ILE A 78 7.05 -2.24 6.54
CA ILE A 78 6.33 -2.25 5.26
C ILE A 78 5.03 -3.03 5.43
N HIS A 79 3.91 -2.44 5.00
CA HIS A 79 2.57 -3.00 5.12
C HIS A 79 1.95 -3.11 3.73
N ILE A 80 1.42 -4.29 3.40
CA ILE A 80 0.70 -4.53 2.13
C ILE A 80 -0.78 -4.73 2.45
N TRP A 81 -1.65 -4.10 1.67
CA TRP A 81 -3.09 -4.30 1.79
C TRP A 81 -3.46 -5.75 1.52
N SER A 82 -4.19 -6.38 2.44
CA SER A 82 -4.39 -7.83 2.45
C SER A 82 -5.30 -8.36 1.33
N LYS A 83 -6.19 -7.52 0.79
CA LYS A 83 -7.11 -7.91 -0.29
C LYS A 83 -6.57 -7.41 -1.63
N PRO A 84 -6.18 -8.30 -2.56
CA PRO A 84 -5.74 -7.87 -3.89
C PRO A 84 -6.89 -7.23 -4.66
N LEU A 85 -6.58 -6.15 -5.38
CA LEU A 85 -7.53 -5.43 -6.21
C LEU A 85 -7.30 -5.81 -7.67
N VAL A 86 -8.15 -6.65 -8.24
CA VAL A 86 -8.02 -7.08 -9.64
C VAL A 86 -8.68 -6.08 -10.58
N TYR A 87 -7.98 -5.72 -11.64
CA TYR A 87 -8.52 -4.96 -12.76
C TYR A 87 -8.30 -5.71 -14.07
N GLU A 88 -9.29 -5.65 -14.97
CA GLU A 88 -9.21 -6.23 -16.31
C GLU A 88 -8.85 -5.14 -17.31
N LYS A 89 -7.72 -5.29 -17.99
CA LYS A 89 -7.31 -4.39 -19.07
C LYS A 89 -8.25 -4.54 -20.27
N GLU A 90 -8.28 -3.55 -21.15
CA GLU A 90 -9.02 -3.61 -22.43
C GLU A 90 -8.69 -4.85 -23.29
N SER A 91 -7.49 -5.42 -23.10
CA SER A 91 -7.05 -6.67 -23.72
C SER A 91 -7.68 -7.95 -23.14
N GLY A 92 -8.52 -7.85 -22.12
CA GLY A 92 -9.07 -8.99 -21.34
C GLY A 92 -8.09 -9.60 -20.33
N LYS A 93 -6.85 -9.08 -20.23
CA LYS A 93 -5.87 -9.55 -19.25
C LYS A 93 -6.13 -8.93 -17.88
N LYS A 94 -6.24 -9.79 -16.86
CA LYS A 94 -6.35 -9.38 -15.46
C LYS A 94 -4.98 -9.02 -14.88
N VAL A 95 -4.95 -8.04 -13.99
CA VAL A 95 -3.78 -7.61 -13.23
C VAL A 95 -4.20 -7.41 -11.79
N ALA A 96 -3.42 -7.95 -10.84
CA ALA A 96 -3.62 -7.72 -9.42
C ALA A 96 -2.86 -6.47 -8.97
N VAL A 97 -3.56 -5.53 -8.34
CA VAL A 97 -2.97 -4.34 -7.75
C VAL A 97 -2.84 -4.53 -6.24
N LEU A 98 -1.63 -4.33 -5.73
CA LEU A 98 -1.31 -4.32 -4.31
C LEU A 98 -0.90 -2.90 -3.89
N LEU A 99 -1.45 -2.44 -2.78
CA LEU A 99 -1.08 -1.17 -2.16
C LEU A 99 -0.09 -1.44 -1.03
N MET A 100 1.02 -0.71 -1.03
CA MET A 100 2.11 -0.88 -0.08
C MET A 100 2.40 0.43 0.65
N ASP A 101 2.04 0.48 1.94
CA ASP A 101 2.36 1.61 2.82
C ASP A 101 3.68 1.34 3.54
N THR A 102 4.52 2.37 3.63
CA THR A 102 5.85 2.26 4.24
C THR A 102 5.98 3.19 5.43
N GLN A 103 6.82 2.80 6.38
CA GLN A 103 7.21 3.67 7.47
C GLN A 103 7.75 5.02 6.95
N GLY A 104 7.49 6.06 7.73
CA GLY A 104 8.12 7.35 7.52
C GLY A 104 9.62 7.34 7.77
N ILE A 105 10.37 7.78 6.76
CA ILE A 105 11.82 7.96 6.87
C ILE A 105 12.07 9.17 7.79
N PHE A 106 13.14 9.10 8.60
CA PHE A 106 13.57 10.15 9.52
C PHE A 106 12.60 10.42 10.70
N ASP A 107 12.00 9.38 11.27
CA ASP A 107 11.39 9.48 12.59
C ASP A 107 12.48 9.45 13.70
N ASN A 108 12.11 9.80 14.93
CA ASN A 108 13.07 9.90 16.04
C ASN A 108 13.47 8.52 16.62
N GLU A 109 12.92 7.42 16.10
CA GLU A 109 13.05 6.08 16.68
C GLU A 109 13.85 5.13 15.78
N ALA A 110 13.83 5.34 14.46
CA ALA A 110 14.47 4.48 13.48
C ALA A 110 15.90 4.89 13.19
N THR A 111 16.76 3.89 12.99
CA THR A 111 18.13 4.13 12.54
C THR A 111 18.14 4.57 11.07
N PHE A 112 19.22 5.22 10.65
CA PHE A 112 19.44 5.56 9.24
C PHE A 112 19.49 4.30 8.35
N GLU A 113 20.01 3.20 8.89
CA GLU A 113 20.10 1.89 8.23
C GLU A 113 18.69 1.29 8.01
N ASP A 114 17.82 1.33 9.02
CA ASP A 114 16.42 0.89 8.89
C ASP A 114 15.68 1.69 7.82
N CYS A 115 15.82 3.01 7.86
CA CYS A 115 15.26 3.94 6.89
C CYS A 115 15.71 3.62 5.45
N THR A 116 17.02 3.39 5.28
CA THR A 116 17.62 3.07 3.98
C THR A 116 17.11 1.73 3.47
N CYS A 117 17.03 0.73 4.34
CA CYS A 117 16.60 -0.62 3.98
C CYS A 117 15.12 -0.63 3.57
N ILE A 118 14.23 0.03 4.34
CA ILE A 118 12.81 0.16 3.98
C ILE A 118 12.64 0.86 2.64
N PHE A 119 13.35 1.98 2.42
CA PHE A 119 13.25 2.74 1.18
C PHE A 119 13.79 1.94 -0.03
N ALA A 120 14.94 1.28 0.12
CA ALA A 120 15.52 0.46 -0.94
C ALA A 120 14.61 -0.71 -1.30
N LEU A 121 14.11 -1.46 -0.30
CA LEU A 121 13.21 -2.58 -0.51
C LEU A 121 11.90 -2.12 -1.17
N SER A 122 11.29 -1.02 -0.71
CA SER A 122 10.06 -0.51 -1.29
C SER A 122 10.23 -0.17 -2.77
N ASN A 123 11.35 0.46 -3.14
CA ASN A 123 11.66 0.79 -4.54
C ASN A 123 11.89 -0.47 -5.39
N LEU A 124 12.65 -1.45 -4.88
CA LEU A 124 12.98 -2.68 -5.62
C LEU A 124 11.76 -3.52 -5.96
N ILE A 125 10.76 -3.55 -5.08
CA ILE A 125 9.56 -4.39 -5.26
C ILE A 125 8.39 -3.63 -5.86
N SER A 126 8.36 -2.29 -5.75
CA SER A 126 7.28 -1.50 -6.33
C SER A 126 7.41 -1.36 -7.83
N SER A 127 6.28 -1.44 -8.53
CA SER A 127 6.19 -1.03 -9.93
C SER A 127 6.00 0.48 -10.08
N VAL A 128 5.43 1.11 -9.05
CA VAL A 128 5.24 2.56 -8.96
C VAL A 128 5.62 2.97 -7.54
N GLN A 129 6.62 3.83 -7.43
CA GLN A 129 7.01 4.46 -6.18
C GLN A 129 6.59 5.93 -6.21
N VAL A 130 5.73 6.30 -5.26
CA VAL A 130 5.35 7.68 -4.97
C VAL A 130 6.20 8.20 -3.82
#